data_AF-A0A937Z4G9-F1
#
_entry.id   AF-A0A937Z4G9-F1
#
_cell.length_a   1.000
_cell.length_b   1.000
_cell.length_c   1.000
_cell.angle_alpha   90.00
_cell.angle_beta   90.00
_cell.angle_gamma   90.00
#
_symmetry.space_group_name_H-M   'P 1'
#
loop_
_entity.id
_entity.type
_entity.pdbx_description
1 polymer ?
#
loop_
_entity_poly.entity_id
_entity_poly.type
_entity_poly.pdbx_seq_one_letter_code
_entity_poly.pdbx_strand_id
1 'polypeptide(L)'
;MRPAGRTAALRSLGLAIVVSVVFSPFALASPSVAFADSGVCAVPGKDGPGGTLSGIVNTYYPGTVTAAAGATSVAVGAASGAATPIAAGDLLLVIQMQDAFIDSSNTDAYGDGVAGAPASGWTNPNSAGNYEYVVATGAVSGGALPIRGAGVGSGLLNTYTAAAANATDGKRTFQVVRVPQYSSVTLSSGLTALAWNGSVGGVLAIDVAGELTLAGTVSVNGLGFRGGGGRQRAGSPGLLNTDYRTLSTLNPNGAKAEGIAGTPILVYDGAAVVDTGIEGYPNGDMARGAPGNAGGGGSDGRPSDNDENSGGGGGGNGGAGGQGGFTWNTILDRGGHGGAAFSLAAPDRLVLGGGGGAGTRNNTPGIAAASSGGVGGGLVMIRTGTLSGTGTISANGGSGVVPDNDGSGGGGAGGSVLLTAQTWSPASLTVSAVGGAGADNWVLQPPGTPGEFTPGGANARHGPGGGGGGGVILLSSAASSTTNVNGGAAGRSTTAGSTFGAQAGRPASSRPPSRPARSPPASPAHSAFPLSPPPRPPPRRGP
;
A
#
# COMPACT_ATOMS: atom_id res chain seq x y z
N MET A 1 74.24 -29.71 23.07
CA MET A 1 73.69 -29.23 21.78
C MET A 1 72.76 -28.05 22.07
N ARG A 2 73.08 -26.86 21.55
CA ARG A 2 72.15 -25.70 21.43
C ARG A 2 71.09 -26.00 20.33
N PRO A 3 69.99 -25.25 20.14
CA PRO A 3 69.71 -23.84 20.50
C PRO A 3 68.27 -23.66 21.08
N ALA A 4 67.56 -22.53 21.22
CA ALA A 4 67.74 -21.09 20.98
C ALA A 4 66.66 -20.37 21.83
N GLY A 5 66.94 -19.17 22.33
CA GLY A 5 65.91 -18.30 22.89
C GLY A 5 65.19 -17.47 21.82
N ARG A 6 64.07 -16.83 22.19
CA ARG A 6 63.79 -15.44 21.79
C ARG A 6 62.62 -14.83 22.57
N THR A 7 62.92 -13.62 23.03
CA THR A 7 62.14 -12.61 23.75
C THR A 7 61.01 -12.02 22.91
N ALA A 8 59.91 -11.68 23.58
CA ALA A 8 58.75 -10.98 23.02
C ALA A 8 59.09 -9.55 22.61
N ALA A 9 58.63 -9.14 21.43
CA ALA A 9 58.62 -7.76 20.96
C ALA A 9 57.20 -7.40 20.51
N LEU A 10 56.56 -6.48 21.22
CA LEU A 10 55.35 -5.79 20.75
C LEU A 10 55.70 -4.99 19.50
N ARG A 11 54.95 -5.18 18.42
CA ARG A 11 54.94 -4.28 17.26
C ARG A 11 53.54 -3.71 17.07
N SER A 12 53.45 -2.41 17.26
CA SER A 12 52.35 -1.55 16.83
C SER A 12 52.23 -1.58 15.30
N LEU A 13 51.04 -1.90 14.78
CA LEU A 13 50.68 -1.66 13.38
C LEU A 13 49.62 -0.56 13.34
N GLY A 14 50.04 0.63 12.91
CA GLY A 14 49.14 1.73 12.58
C GLY A 14 48.43 1.45 11.25
N LEU A 15 47.10 1.54 11.26
CA LEU A 15 46.26 1.45 10.07
C LEU A 15 46.15 2.86 9.46
N ALA A 16 46.81 3.08 8.33
CA ALA A 16 46.65 4.29 7.53
C ALA A 16 45.37 4.20 6.68
N ILE A 17 44.38 5.05 6.97
CA ILE A 17 43.18 5.21 6.15
C ILE A 17 43.51 6.22 5.03
N VAL A 18 43.56 5.75 3.78
CA VAL A 18 43.64 6.60 2.59
C VAL A 18 42.22 6.98 2.19
N VAL A 19 41.82 8.22 2.49
CA VAL A 19 40.57 8.81 1.98
C VAL A 19 40.85 9.33 0.57
N SER A 20 40.35 8.63 -0.44
CA SER A 20 40.35 9.12 -1.83
C SER A 20 39.10 9.98 -2.05
N VAL A 21 39.27 11.31 -2.10
CA VAL A 21 38.21 12.25 -2.48
C VAL A 21 38.22 12.40 -4.00
N VAL A 22 37.24 11.81 -4.67
CA VAL A 22 37.00 12.05 -6.10
C VAL A 22 35.96 13.18 -6.22
N PHE A 23 36.42 14.38 -6.59
CA PHE A 23 35.54 15.47 -7.03
C PHE A 23 35.09 15.20 -8.47
N SER A 24 33.79 15.02 -8.70
CA SER A 24 33.17 15.14 -10.02
C SER A 24 32.48 16.50 -10.15
N PRO A 25 32.62 17.22 -11.28
CA PRO A 25 31.99 18.52 -11.47
C PRO A 25 30.49 18.37 -11.70
N PHE A 26 29.70 19.00 -10.84
CA PHE A 26 28.24 19.13 -10.96
C PHE A 26 27.92 20.07 -12.13
N ALA A 27 27.37 19.53 -13.21
CA ALA A 27 26.71 20.33 -14.24
C ALA A 27 25.29 20.67 -13.75
N LEU A 28 25.01 21.95 -13.53
CA LEU A 28 23.68 22.48 -13.26
C LEU A 28 22.82 22.35 -14.52
N ALA A 29 22.13 21.22 -14.67
CA ALA A 29 21.00 21.09 -15.59
C ALA A 29 19.72 21.33 -14.80
N SER A 30 19.07 22.47 -15.01
CA SER A 30 17.74 22.75 -14.49
C SER A 30 16.73 21.78 -15.13
N PRO A 31 15.98 20.96 -14.36
CA PRO A 31 14.87 20.21 -14.94
C PRO A 31 13.67 21.14 -15.11
N SER A 32 13.45 21.62 -16.34
CA SER A 32 12.13 22.12 -16.75
C SER A 32 11.20 20.93 -16.92
N VAL A 33 10.39 20.65 -15.91
CA VAL A 33 9.36 19.61 -15.94
C VAL A 33 8.11 20.21 -16.60
N ALA A 34 7.88 19.88 -17.87
CA ALA A 34 6.62 20.17 -18.54
C ALA A 34 5.62 19.04 -18.24
N PHE A 35 4.54 19.38 -17.54
CA PHE A 35 3.44 18.45 -17.29
C PHE A 35 2.46 18.47 -18.48
N ALA A 36 2.11 17.28 -18.96
CA ALA A 36 1.03 17.10 -19.91
C ALA A 36 -0.31 17.34 -19.20
N ASP A 37 -1.05 18.35 -19.65
CA ASP A 37 -2.48 18.44 -19.42
C ASP A 37 -3.13 17.34 -20.29
N SER A 38 -3.68 16.30 -19.67
CA SER A 38 -4.69 15.50 -20.35
C SER A 38 -5.77 16.50 -20.76
N GLY A 39 -6.04 16.69 -22.06
CA GLY A 39 -6.94 17.72 -22.64
C GLY A 39 -8.41 17.68 -22.22
N VAL A 40 -8.65 17.40 -20.95
CA VAL A 40 -9.87 17.35 -20.20
C VAL A 40 -9.78 18.49 -19.20
N CYS A 41 -10.08 19.72 -19.66
CA CYS A 41 -10.06 20.87 -18.75
C CYS A 41 -11.17 20.68 -17.70
N ALA A 42 -10.77 20.27 -16.49
CA ALA A 42 -11.54 20.51 -15.27
C ALA A 42 -11.53 22.02 -14.97
N VAL A 43 -12.20 22.47 -13.91
CA VAL A 43 -12.22 23.90 -13.56
C VAL A 43 -11.28 24.12 -12.38
N PRO A 44 -10.03 24.58 -12.59
CA PRO A 44 -9.09 24.77 -11.48
C PRO A 44 -9.67 25.73 -10.44
N GLY A 45 -9.62 25.34 -9.16
CA GLY A 45 -10.17 26.14 -8.07
C GLY A 45 -11.70 26.20 -8.00
N LYS A 46 -12.42 25.31 -8.69
CA LYS A 46 -13.89 25.23 -8.69
C LYS A 46 -14.51 25.21 -7.30
N ASP A 47 -13.89 24.51 -6.34
CA ASP A 47 -14.38 24.40 -4.97
C ASP A 47 -13.96 25.59 -4.08
N GLY A 48 -13.39 26.65 -4.68
CA GLY A 48 -12.98 27.86 -3.99
C GLY A 48 -11.79 27.65 -3.04
N PRO A 49 -11.55 28.59 -2.10
CA PRO A 49 -10.55 28.42 -1.06
C PRO A 49 -10.98 27.33 -0.08
N GLY A 50 -10.15 26.29 0.11
CA GLY A 50 -10.46 25.21 1.04
C GLY A 50 -10.21 25.56 2.51
N GLY A 51 -9.51 26.67 2.77
CA GLY A 51 -9.09 27.04 4.13
C GLY A 51 -8.20 25.97 4.74
N THR A 52 -8.36 25.71 6.04
CA THR A 52 -7.68 24.61 6.73
C THR A 52 -8.49 23.33 6.61
N LEU A 53 -7.99 22.36 5.82
CA LEU A 53 -8.70 21.12 5.57
C LEU A 53 -8.70 20.20 6.80
N SER A 54 -9.82 19.51 7.04
CA SER A 54 -9.98 18.53 8.13
C SER A 54 -11.02 17.47 7.73
N GLY A 55 -10.95 16.29 8.36
CA GLY A 55 -11.84 15.16 8.09
C GLY A 55 -11.57 14.51 6.73
N ILE A 56 -12.61 13.85 6.21
CA ILE A 56 -12.60 13.21 4.89
C ILE A 56 -13.16 14.21 3.87
N VAL A 57 -12.34 14.60 2.88
CA VAL A 57 -12.72 15.58 1.84
C VAL A 57 -13.13 14.94 0.51
N ASN A 58 -12.78 13.66 0.31
CA ASN A 58 -13.13 12.91 -0.90
C ASN A 58 -14.49 12.22 -0.76
N THR A 59 -15.19 12.11 -1.88
CA THR A 59 -16.40 11.28 -2.01
C THR A 59 -16.08 10.12 -2.94
N TYR A 60 -16.43 8.91 -2.53
CA TYR A 60 -16.04 7.67 -3.20
C TYR A 60 -17.26 6.94 -3.74
N TYR A 61 -17.13 6.37 -4.94
CA TYR A 61 -18.17 5.61 -5.61
C TYR A 61 -17.58 4.28 -6.08
N PRO A 62 -18.14 3.12 -5.68
CA PRO A 62 -17.66 1.83 -6.16
C PRO A 62 -18.06 1.64 -7.62
N GLY A 63 -17.15 1.13 -8.44
CA GLY A 63 -17.49 0.64 -9.77
C GLY A 63 -18.32 -0.63 -9.69
N THR A 64 -19.46 -0.68 -10.39
CA THR A 64 -20.40 -1.82 -10.30
C THR A 64 -20.32 -2.76 -11.50
N VAL A 65 -19.82 -2.28 -12.64
CA VAL A 65 -19.62 -3.04 -13.88
C VAL A 65 -18.30 -2.59 -14.52
N THR A 66 -17.65 -3.50 -15.24
CA THR A 66 -16.44 -3.19 -16.00
C THR A 66 -16.66 -2.00 -16.94
N ALA A 67 -15.83 -0.97 -16.79
CA ALA A 67 -15.80 0.20 -17.65
C ALA A 67 -14.66 0.06 -18.67
N ALA A 68 -15.00 -0.15 -19.94
CA ALA A 68 -14.03 -0.35 -20.99
C ALA A 68 -13.29 0.95 -21.37
N ALA A 69 -12.06 0.83 -21.86
CA ALA A 69 -11.39 1.94 -22.55
C ALA A 69 -12.29 2.51 -23.66
N GLY A 70 -12.33 3.85 -23.76
CA GLY A 70 -13.22 4.60 -24.63
C GLY A 70 -14.63 4.83 -24.08
N ALA A 71 -15.01 4.26 -22.94
CA ALA A 71 -16.31 4.52 -22.33
C ALA A 71 -16.43 5.99 -21.87
N THR A 72 -17.55 6.62 -22.20
CA THR A 72 -17.91 8.00 -21.79
C THR A 72 -18.90 8.02 -20.62
N SER A 73 -19.22 6.86 -20.05
CA SER A 73 -20.04 6.71 -18.87
C SER A 73 -19.56 5.52 -18.04
N VAL A 74 -19.58 5.66 -16.72
CA VAL A 74 -19.14 4.64 -15.77
C VAL A 74 -20.31 4.24 -14.88
N ALA A 75 -20.55 2.94 -14.72
CA ALA A 75 -21.54 2.43 -13.77
C ALA A 75 -20.97 2.46 -12.35
N VAL A 76 -21.67 3.16 -11.45
CA VAL A 76 -21.25 3.39 -10.06
C VAL A 76 -22.35 3.07 -9.06
N GLY A 77 -21.95 2.64 -7.86
CA GLY A 77 -22.85 2.39 -6.73
C GLY A 77 -23.07 3.62 -5.84
N ALA A 78 -23.55 3.38 -4.62
CA ALA A 78 -23.81 4.44 -3.65
C ALA A 78 -22.52 5.13 -3.17
N ALA A 79 -22.61 6.43 -2.92
CA ALA A 79 -21.51 7.25 -2.44
C ALA A 79 -21.12 6.92 -0.98
N SER A 80 -19.88 7.17 -0.62
CA SER A 80 -19.37 7.17 0.76
C SER A 80 -18.34 8.29 0.95
N GLY A 81 -17.98 8.59 2.21
CA GLY A 81 -17.00 9.63 2.53
C GLY A 81 -17.63 11.00 2.73
N ALA A 82 -17.08 12.03 2.08
CA ALA A 82 -17.60 13.39 2.15
C ALA A 82 -19.02 13.49 1.58
N ALA A 83 -19.78 14.48 2.03
CA ALA A 83 -21.19 14.64 1.66
C ALA A 83 -21.41 15.24 0.25
N THR A 84 -20.40 15.88 -0.33
CA THR A 84 -20.51 16.58 -1.62
C THR A 84 -20.56 15.59 -2.79
N PRO A 85 -21.70 15.41 -3.46
CA PRO A 85 -21.80 14.44 -4.56
C PRO A 85 -21.04 14.92 -5.80
N ILE A 86 -20.85 14.02 -6.77
CA ILE A 86 -20.29 14.38 -8.07
C ILE A 86 -21.29 15.22 -8.86
N ALA A 87 -20.84 16.33 -9.41
CA ALA A 87 -21.57 17.21 -10.31
C ALA A 87 -20.77 17.51 -11.59
N ALA A 88 -21.46 18.02 -12.62
CA ALA A 88 -20.82 18.40 -13.88
C ALA A 88 -19.64 19.36 -13.66
N GLY A 89 -18.52 19.08 -14.31
CA GLY A 89 -17.26 19.83 -14.22
C GLY A 89 -16.36 19.42 -13.05
N ASP A 90 -16.76 18.46 -12.21
CA ASP A 90 -15.88 17.94 -11.16
C ASP A 90 -14.75 17.10 -11.76
N LEU A 91 -13.56 17.23 -11.16
CA LEU A 91 -12.43 16.34 -11.40
C LEU A 91 -12.65 15.02 -10.66
N LEU A 92 -12.40 13.92 -11.35
CA LEU A 92 -12.55 12.57 -10.84
C LEU A 92 -11.24 11.80 -11.03
N LEU A 93 -10.95 10.92 -10.08
CA LEU A 93 -9.93 9.89 -10.18
C LEU A 93 -10.63 8.55 -10.37
N VAL A 94 -10.34 7.83 -11.45
CA VAL A 94 -10.76 6.43 -11.65
C VAL A 94 -9.55 5.55 -11.41
N ILE A 95 -9.63 4.62 -10.45
CA ILE A 95 -8.49 3.79 -10.03
C ILE A 95 -8.89 2.33 -9.83
N GLN A 96 -8.12 1.42 -10.44
CA GLN A 96 -8.26 -0.02 -10.25
C GLN A 96 -7.57 -0.44 -8.96
N MET A 97 -8.33 -0.91 -7.98
CA MET A 97 -7.80 -1.26 -6.66
C MET A 97 -7.29 -2.71 -6.65
N GLN A 98 -8.06 -3.64 -7.21
CA GLN A 98 -7.74 -5.07 -7.24
C GLN A 98 -7.98 -5.62 -8.64
N ASP A 99 -7.02 -6.38 -9.18
CA ASP A 99 -7.14 -7.02 -10.51
C ASP A 99 -6.07 -8.09 -10.78
N ALA A 100 -5.12 -8.32 -9.87
CA ALA A 100 -3.99 -9.19 -10.15
C ALA A 100 -4.37 -10.68 -10.14
N PHE A 101 -3.82 -11.45 -11.08
CA PHE A 101 -3.94 -12.91 -11.10
C PHE A 101 -2.80 -13.56 -10.35
N ILE A 102 -3.07 -14.71 -9.74
CA ILE A 102 -2.10 -15.50 -8.99
C ILE A 102 -2.07 -16.93 -9.51
N ASP A 103 -0.94 -17.61 -9.35
CA ASP A 103 -0.94 -19.06 -9.31
C ASP A 103 -1.57 -19.48 -7.97
N SER A 104 -2.71 -20.17 -8.05
CA SER A 104 -3.42 -20.68 -6.89
C SER A 104 -3.27 -22.19 -6.75
N SER A 105 -2.13 -22.79 -7.13
CA SER A 105 -1.79 -24.20 -6.90
C SER A 105 -1.25 -24.43 -5.48
N ASN A 106 -1.38 -25.64 -4.93
CA ASN A 106 -1.12 -25.89 -3.50
C ASN A 106 0.33 -26.34 -3.37
N THR A 107 1.22 -25.49 -3.87
CA THR A 107 2.63 -25.80 -4.11
C THR A 107 3.45 -24.57 -3.77
N ASP A 108 4.77 -24.74 -3.76
CA ASP A 108 5.72 -23.66 -3.61
C ASP A 108 5.78 -22.70 -4.80
N ALA A 109 4.95 -22.89 -5.83
CA ALA A 109 4.73 -21.92 -6.91
C ALA A 109 3.59 -20.93 -6.64
N TYR A 110 2.94 -20.99 -5.47
CA TYR A 110 1.80 -20.12 -5.13
C TYR A 110 2.14 -18.63 -5.33
N GLY A 111 1.20 -17.86 -5.89
CA GLY A 111 1.37 -16.43 -6.14
C GLY A 111 1.94 -16.15 -7.52
N ASP A 112 3.25 -16.25 -7.68
CA ASP A 112 3.97 -15.87 -8.91
C ASP A 112 4.06 -16.97 -9.97
N GLY A 113 3.70 -18.21 -9.64
CA GLY A 113 3.80 -19.36 -10.55
C GLY A 113 5.21 -19.92 -10.68
N VAL A 114 6.14 -19.54 -9.81
CA VAL A 114 7.54 -20.00 -9.84
C VAL A 114 7.82 -20.86 -8.60
N ALA A 115 8.15 -22.13 -8.82
CA ALA A 115 8.44 -23.06 -7.73
C ALA A 115 9.62 -22.58 -6.86
N GLY A 116 9.35 -22.36 -5.57
CA GLY A 116 10.33 -22.06 -4.54
C GLY A 116 9.92 -20.90 -3.63
N ALA A 117 10.78 -20.57 -2.68
CA ALA A 117 10.55 -19.40 -1.83
C ALA A 117 10.60 -18.09 -2.68
N PRO A 118 9.77 -17.08 -2.38
CA PRO A 118 8.91 -16.98 -1.21
C PRO A 118 7.47 -17.51 -1.41
N ALA A 119 7.11 -18.14 -2.54
CA ALA A 119 5.72 -18.51 -2.85
C ALA A 119 4.72 -17.35 -2.62
N SER A 120 5.07 -16.20 -3.22
CA SER A 120 4.29 -14.97 -3.11
C SER A 120 4.27 -14.17 -4.40
N GLY A 121 3.30 -13.27 -4.55
CA GLY A 121 3.20 -12.39 -5.70
C GLY A 121 2.07 -12.76 -6.65
N TRP A 122 2.27 -12.50 -7.93
CA TRP A 122 1.24 -12.59 -8.97
C TRP A 122 1.84 -13.09 -10.27
N THR A 123 1.04 -13.77 -11.09
CA THR A 123 1.41 -14.19 -12.45
C THR A 123 1.18 -13.06 -13.46
N ASN A 124 0.15 -12.24 -13.23
CA ASN A 124 -0.15 -11.07 -14.04
C ASN A 124 -0.74 -9.95 -13.17
N PRO A 125 -0.17 -8.74 -13.16
CA PRO A 125 -0.71 -7.62 -12.38
C PRO A 125 -1.98 -7.01 -12.99
N ASN A 126 -2.34 -7.35 -14.24
CA ASN A 126 -3.43 -6.77 -15.03
C ASN A 126 -3.50 -5.24 -14.89
N SER A 127 -4.67 -4.68 -14.60
CA SER A 127 -4.86 -3.24 -14.39
C SER A 127 -4.63 -2.79 -12.96
N ALA A 128 -4.24 -3.65 -12.01
CA ALA A 128 -4.13 -3.28 -10.60
C ALA A 128 -3.20 -2.06 -10.41
N GLY A 129 -3.72 -1.03 -9.74
CA GLY A 129 -3.04 0.24 -9.49
C GLY A 129 -3.04 1.23 -10.66
N ASN A 130 -3.54 0.87 -11.85
CA ASN A 130 -3.71 1.84 -12.93
C ASN A 130 -4.78 2.85 -12.54
N TYR A 131 -4.54 4.12 -12.87
CA TYR A 131 -5.50 5.18 -12.63
C TYR A 131 -5.45 6.24 -13.73
N GLU A 132 -6.52 7.03 -13.83
CA GLU A 132 -6.57 8.22 -14.69
C GLU A 132 -7.47 9.29 -14.09
N TYR A 133 -7.26 10.55 -14.53
CA TYR A 133 -8.13 11.66 -14.20
C TYR A 133 -9.12 11.92 -15.34
N VAL A 134 -10.39 12.09 -14.99
CA VAL A 134 -11.47 12.44 -15.93
C VAL A 134 -12.32 13.57 -15.35
N VAL A 135 -13.19 14.16 -16.18
CA VAL A 135 -14.13 15.19 -15.74
C VAL A 135 -15.55 14.68 -15.86
N ALA A 136 -16.34 14.85 -14.81
CA ALA A 136 -17.77 14.57 -14.84
C ALA A 136 -18.47 15.51 -15.83
N THR A 137 -19.29 14.99 -16.74
CA THR A 137 -20.13 15.83 -17.62
C THR A 137 -21.55 15.99 -17.10
N GLY A 138 -21.88 15.35 -15.98
CA GLY A 138 -23.17 15.34 -15.32
C GLY A 138 -23.07 14.74 -13.91
N ALA A 139 -24.16 14.81 -13.15
CA ALA A 139 -24.27 14.11 -11.87
C ALA A 139 -24.48 12.60 -12.08
N VAL A 140 -24.26 11.82 -11.02
CA VAL A 140 -24.66 10.41 -11.00
C VAL A 140 -26.19 10.31 -11.06
N SER A 141 -26.72 9.58 -12.04
CA SER A 141 -28.16 9.36 -12.19
C SER A 141 -28.43 7.92 -12.61
N GLY A 142 -29.33 7.23 -11.91
CA GLY A 142 -29.64 5.82 -12.19
C GLY A 142 -28.43 4.88 -12.11
N GLY A 143 -27.40 5.23 -11.31
CA GLY A 143 -26.15 4.48 -11.22
C GLY A 143 -25.18 4.70 -12.39
N ALA A 144 -25.46 5.64 -13.30
CA ALA A 144 -24.57 6.03 -14.39
C ALA A 144 -23.91 7.38 -14.10
N LEU A 145 -22.60 7.44 -14.31
CA LEU A 145 -21.79 8.65 -14.19
C LEU A 145 -21.22 9.02 -15.56
N PRO A 146 -21.76 10.06 -16.23
CA PRO A 146 -21.25 10.50 -17.52
C PRO A 146 -19.94 11.27 -17.33
N ILE A 147 -18.94 10.96 -18.16
CA ILE A 147 -17.58 11.47 -18.04
C ILE A 147 -17.00 11.89 -19.39
N ARG A 148 -15.96 12.71 -19.31
CA ARG A 148 -15.04 13.01 -20.40
C ARG A 148 -13.63 12.69 -19.94
N GLY A 149 -12.94 11.80 -20.64
CA GLY A 149 -11.55 11.43 -20.42
C GLY A 149 -10.66 11.75 -21.62
N ALA A 150 -9.41 11.27 -21.55
CA ALA A 150 -8.38 11.49 -22.58
C ALA A 150 -8.27 10.34 -23.61
N GLY A 151 -9.09 9.30 -23.47
CA GLY A 151 -9.11 8.16 -24.37
C GLY A 151 -9.84 8.43 -25.69
N VAL A 152 -9.99 7.36 -26.47
CA VAL A 152 -10.73 7.38 -27.74
C VAL A 152 -12.16 7.89 -27.51
N GLY A 153 -12.65 8.77 -28.38
CA GLY A 153 -13.99 9.34 -28.25
C GLY A 153 -14.18 10.25 -27.03
N SER A 154 -13.09 10.73 -26.43
CA SER A 154 -13.08 11.45 -25.16
C SER A 154 -13.63 10.62 -23.98
N GLY A 155 -13.47 9.30 -24.03
CA GLY A 155 -13.78 8.39 -22.92
C GLY A 155 -12.54 8.04 -22.08
N LEU A 156 -12.62 6.93 -21.34
CA LEU A 156 -11.51 6.39 -20.54
C LEU A 156 -10.31 5.99 -21.41
N LEU A 157 -9.10 6.20 -20.91
CA LEU A 157 -7.88 5.67 -21.49
C LEU A 157 -7.72 4.17 -21.20
N ASN A 158 -8.08 3.75 -19.97
CA ASN A 158 -7.90 2.39 -19.49
C ASN A 158 -9.24 1.66 -19.35
N THR A 159 -9.17 0.32 -19.36
CA THR A 159 -10.27 -0.52 -18.89
C THR A 159 -10.14 -0.73 -17.38
N TYR A 160 -11.25 -0.51 -16.66
CA TYR A 160 -11.38 -0.77 -15.23
C TYR A 160 -12.37 -1.91 -15.00
N THR A 161 -11.89 -2.98 -14.38
CA THR A 161 -12.62 -4.24 -14.27
C THR A 161 -13.33 -4.33 -12.92
N ALA A 162 -14.62 -4.64 -12.95
CA ALA A 162 -15.39 -5.02 -11.77
C ALA A 162 -15.91 -6.45 -11.96
N ALA A 163 -15.54 -7.35 -11.04
CA ALA A 163 -16.03 -8.73 -11.01
C ALA A 163 -15.92 -9.29 -9.59
N ALA A 164 -16.91 -10.10 -9.21
CA ALA A 164 -16.84 -10.90 -7.99
C ALA A 164 -15.71 -11.93 -8.08
N ALA A 165 -15.20 -12.35 -6.92
CA ALA A 165 -14.32 -13.51 -6.83
C ALA A 165 -15.03 -14.77 -7.36
N ASN A 166 -14.26 -15.69 -7.93
CA ASN A 166 -14.75 -16.94 -8.47
C ASN A 166 -13.69 -18.05 -8.29
N ALA A 167 -13.91 -19.21 -8.91
CA ALA A 167 -13.04 -20.37 -8.75
C ALA A 167 -11.61 -20.19 -9.32
N THR A 168 -11.39 -19.24 -10.23
CA THR A 168 -10.11 -18.99 -10.89
C THR A 168 -9.48 -17.65 -10.52
N ASP A 169 -10.30 -16.66 -10.20
CA ASP A 169 -9.85 -15.29 -9.96
C ASP A 169 -10.37 -14.72 -8.64
N GLY A 170 -9.53 -13.93 -7.97
CA GLY A 170 -9.99 -13.13 -6.84
C GLY A 170 -10.85 -11.96 -7.27
N LYS A 171 -11.37 -11.22 -6.28
CA LYS A 171 -12.20 -10.04 -6.52
C LYS A 171 -11.45 -9.00 -7.35
N ARG A 172 -12.11 -8.46 -8.39
CA ARG A 172 -11.63 -7.34 -9.19
C ARG A 172 -12.50 -6.13 -8.92
N THR A 173 -11.91 -5.02 -8.51
CA THR A 173 -12.67 -3.84 -8.09
C THR A 173 -11.93 -2.56 -8.42
N PHE A 174 -12.70 -1.55 -8.81
CA PHE A 174 -12.23 -0.18 -9.01
C PHE A 174 -13.18 0.79 -8.31
N GLN A 175 -12.72 2.01 -8.09
CA GLN A 175 -13.54 3.09 -7.55
C GLN A 175 -13.35 4.37 -8.34
N VAL A 176 -14.35 5.24 -8.26
CA VAL A 176 -14.29 6.63 -8.72
C VAL A 176 -14.27 7.54 -7.51
N VAL A 177 -13.30 8.44 -7.44
CA VAL A 177 -13.13 9.38 -6.32
C VAL A 177 -13.34 10.79 -6.84
N ARG A 178 -14.26 11.55 -6.23
CA ARG A 178 -14.37 13.00 -6.44
C ARG A 178 -13.12 13.66 -5.85
N VAL A 179 -12.40 14.41 -6.67
CA VAL A 179 -11.20 15.15 -6.28
C VAL A 179 -11.55 16.63 -6.16
N PRO A 180 -11.67 17.18 -4.94
CA PRO A 180 -11.90 18.61 -4.77
C PRO A 180 -10.77 19.43 -5.41
N GLN A 181 -11.15 20.50 -6.12
CA GLN A 181 -10.26 21.44 -6.79
C GLN A 181 -10.29 22.80 -6.08
N TYR A 182 -9.34 23.04 -5.21
CA TYR A 182 -9.26 24.26 -4.41
C TYR A 182 -8.43 25.35 -5.08
N SER A 183 -8.73 26.62 -4.82
CA SER A 183 -7.86 27.73 -5.23
C SER A 183 -6.62 27.85 -4.34
N SER A 184 -6.78 27.54 -3.05
CA SER A 184 -5.70 27.46 -2.06
C SER A 184 -6.15 26.63 -0.85
N VAL A 185 -5.21 26.01 -0.15
CA VAL A 185 -5.48 25.23 1.07
C VAL A 185 -4.34 25.31 2.08
N THR A 186 -4.68 25.10 3.35
CA THR A 186 -3.74 24.77 4.42
C THR A 186 -4.02 23.34 4.86
N LEU A 187 -3.01 22.48 4.84
CA LEU A 187 -3.15 21.13 5.40
C LEU A 187 -3.22 21.21 6.93
N SER A 188 -3.81 20.20 7.57
CA SER A 188 -3.87 20.13 9.03
C SER A 188 -3.75 18.70 9.51
N SER A 189 -3.53 18.52 10.82
CA SER A 189 -3.53 17.20 11.45
C SER A 189 -4.90 16.52 11.51
N GLY A 190 -5.97 17.21 11.13
CA GLY A 190 -7.32 16.64 11.03
C GLY A 190 -7.63 16.02 9.66
N LEU A 191 -6.84 16.31 8.63
CA LEU A 191 -7.11 15.81 7.27
C LEU A 191 -6.77 14.31 7.16
N THR A 192 -7.72 13.53 6.64
CA THR A 192 -7.57 12.07 6.47
C THR A 192 -8.42 11.56 5.30
N ALA A 193 -8.44 10.24 5.10
CA ALA A 193 -9.25 9.55 4.10
C ALA A 193 -10.26 8.59 4.76
N LEU A 194 -11.23 8.11 3.98
CA LEU A 194 -12.03 6.96 4.40
C LEU A 194 -11.12 5.73 4.39
N ALA A 195 -11.19 4.85 5.39
CA ALA A 195 -10.48 3.56 5.35
C ALA A 195 -11.00 2.70 4.20
N TRP A 196 -10.12 1.93 3.55
CA TRP A 196 -10.55 0.94 2.55
C TRP A 196 -11.47 -0.11 3.18
N ASN A 197 -12.66 -0.29 2.61
CA ASN A 197 -13.68 -1.22 3.13
C ASN A 197 -13.90 -2.47 2.27
N GLY A 198 -13.03 -2.70 1.28
CA GLY A 198 -13.20 -3.76 0.27
C GLY A 198 -13.94 -3.31 -0.99
N SER A 199 -14.44 -2.07 -1.05
CA SER A 199 -15.16 -1.53 -2.21
C SER A 199 -14.70 -0.12 -2.57
N VAL A 200 -14.58 0.75 -1.56
CA VAL A 200 -14.14 2.14 -1.66
C VAL A 200 -13.25 2.55 -0.48
N GLY A 201 -12.59 3.69 -0.60
CA GLY A 201 -11.74 4.29 0.44
C GLY A 201 -10.25 4.07 0.17
N GLY A 202 -9.43 4.35 1.17
CA GLY A 202 -7.97 4.24 1.17
C GLY A 202 -7.24 5.32 0.38
N VAL A 203 -7.94 6.31 -0.21
CA VAL A 203 -7.35 7.31 -1.10
C VAL A 203 -7.67 8.73 -0.63
N LEU A 204 -6.66 9.53 -0.31
CA LEU A 204 -6.76 10.98 -0.18
C LEU A 204 -6.28 11.63 -1.48
N ALA A 205 -7.18 12.31 -2.18
CA ALA A 205 -6.86 12.99 -3.44
C ALA A 205 -7.33 14.45 -3.45
N ILE A 206 -6.43 15.40 -3.67
CA ILE A 206 -6.79 16.82 -3.82
C ILE A 206 -6.01 17.49 -4.95
N ASP A 207 -6.63 18.48 -5.57
CA ASP A 207 -6.06 19.32 -6.61
C ASP A 207 -6.13 20.78 -6.15
N VAL A 208 -5.01 21.51 -6.20
CA VAL A 208 -4.92 22.87 -5.68
C VAL A 208 -4.33 23.77 -6.76
N ALA A 209 -5.14 24.66 -7.34
CA ALA A 209 -4.71 25.50 -8.44
C ALA A 209 -3.58 26.47 -8.02
N GLY A 210 -3.70 27.05 -6.84
CA GLY A 210 -2.72 27.98 -6.25
C GLY A 210 -1.85 27.32 -5.19
N GLU A 211 -1.80 27.93 -4.01
CA GLU A 211 -0.91 27.53 -2.92
C GLU A 211 -1.53 26.46 -2.02
N LEU A 212 -0.75 25.41 -1.76
CA LEU A 212 -0.93 24.48 -0.66
C LEU A 212 0.14 24.76 0.39
N THR A 213 -0.31 25.19 1.56
CA THR A 213 0.55 25.40 2.73
C THR A 213 0.53 24.16 3.62
N LEU A 214 1.69 23.56 3.84
CA LEU A 214 1.87 22.48 4.80
C LEU A 214 1.75 23.05 6.23
N ALA A 215 0.82 22.51 7.00
CA ALA A 215 0.75 22.70 8.44
C ALA A 215 0.32 21.38 9.12
N GLY A 216 1.08 20.94 10.13
CA GLY A 216 0.77 19.71 10.86
C GLY A 216 1.06 18.41 10.10
N THR A 217 0.34 17.34 10.45
CA THR A 217 0.57 15.97 9.93
C THR A 217 -0.68 15.40 9.26
N VAL A 218 -0.67 15.27 7.94
CA VAL A 218 -1.71 14.52 7.22
C VAL A 218 -1.43 13.03 7.33
N SER A 219 -2.39 12.26 7.84
CA SER A 219 -2.23 10.83 8.08
C SER A 219 -3.29 10.00 7.36
N VAL A 220 -2.82 9.07 6.53
CA VAL A 220 -3.57 7.94 5.98
C VAL A 220 -2.98 6.60 6.44
N ASN A 221 -2.37 6.61 7.63
CA ASN A 221 -1.81 5.40 8.25
C ASN A 221 -2.90 4.34 8.46
N GLY A 222 -2.62 3.09 8.09
CA GLY A 222 -3.54 1.97 8.29
C GLY A 222 -4.86 2.05 7.52
N LEU A 223 -4.99 2.93 6.53
CA LEU A 223 -6.22 3.11 5.75
C LEU A 223 -6.25 2.31 4.43
N GLY A 224 -5.21 1.52 4.17
CA GLY A 224 -5.02 0.68 2.98
C GLY A 224 -5.71 -0.70 3.09
N PHE A 225 -5.18 -1.70 2.38
CA PHE A 225 -5.80 -3.03 2.39
C PHE A 225 -5.81 -3.64 3.79
N ARG A 226 -6.88 -4.38 4.09
CA ARG A 226 -7.14 -4.91 5.43
C ARG A 226 -6.24 -6.12 5.75
N GLY A 227 -5.92 -6.29 7.04
CA GLY A 227 -5.15 -7.44 7.50
C GLY A 227 -5.94 -8.74 7.40
N GLY A 228 -5.27 -9.89 7.50
CA GLY A 228 -5.95 -11.17 7.66
C GLY A 228 -6.62 -11.26 9.03
N GLY A 229 -7.88 -11.70 9.06
CA GLY A 229 -8.64 -11.84 10.30
C GLY A 229 -8.16 -13.03 11.14
N GLY A 230 -7.74 -12.78 12.37
CA GLY A 230 -7.40 -13.82 13.34
C GLY A 230 -8.64 -14.65 13.70
N ARG A 231 -8.45 -15.96 13.90
CA ARG A 231 -9.52 -16.89 14.29
C ARG A 231 -8.97 -17.94 15.24
N GLN A 232 -9.72 -18.25 16.28
CA GLN A 232 -9.39 -19.34 17.20
C GLN A 232 -10.19 -20.58 16.80
N ARG A 233 -9.53 -21.67 16.40
CA ARG A 233 -10.20 -22.90 15.97
C ARG A 233 -9.46 -24.16 16.42
N ALA A 234 -10.10 -25.32 16.28
CA ALA A 234 -9.50 -26.63 16.54
C ALA A 234 -8.73 -27.16 15.32
N GLY A 235 -8.12 -28.34 15.42
CA GLY A 235 -7.52 -29.02 14.28
C GLY A 235 -8.53 -29.51 13.23
N SER A 236 -8.00 -29.94 12.08
CA SER A 236 -8.76 -30.55 10.98
C SER A 236 -7.93 -31.65 10.29
N PRO A 237 -8.47 -32.87 10.13
CA PRO A 237 -7.76 -33.96 9.48
C PRO A 237 -7.61 -33.73 7.97
N GLY A 238 -6.61 -34.36 7.35
CA GLY A 238 -6.41 -34.35 5.90
C GLY A 238 -5.67 -33.12 5.35
N LEU A 239 -5.21 -32.22 6.22
CA LEU A 239 -4.35 -31.09 5.88
C LEU A 239 -2.87 -31.39 6.16
N LEU A 240 -1.99 -30.74 5.39
CA LEU A 240 -0.55 -30.84 5.54
C LEU A 240 0.00 -29.53 6.09
N ASN A 241 1.02 -29.61 6.93
CA ASN A 241 1.73 -28.41 7.38
C ASN A 241 2.44 -27.69 6.21
N THR A 242 2.59 -28.33 5.06
CA THR A 242 3.18 -27.75 3.84
C THR A 242 2.18 -27.05 2.92
N ASP A 243 0.89 -27.02 3.28
CA ASP A 243 -0.13 -26.38 2.43
C ASP A 243 0.14 -24.88 2.25
N TYR A 244 0.04 -24.40 1.02
CA TYR A 244 0.15 -22.98 0.67
C TYR A 244 -1.21 -22.31 0.64
N ARG A 245 -2.28 -23.10 0.50
CA ARG A 245 -3.66 -22.64 0.67
C ARG A 245 -4.52 -23.72 1.29
N THR A 246 -5.54 -23.30 2.04
CA THR A 246 -6.65 -24.15 2.44
C THR A 246 -7.94 -23.34 2.45
N LEU A 247 -9.09 -23.99 2.27
CA LEU A 247 -10.39 -23.34 2.40
C LEU A 247 -10.64 -22.84 3.82
N SER A 248 -11.38 -21.75 3.96
CA SER A 248 -11.77 -21.19 5.25
C SER A 248 -12.64 -22.13 6.11
N THR A 249 -13.35 -23.06 5.47
CA THR A 249 -14.14 -24.10 6.14
C THR A 249 -13.29 -25.11 6.90
N LEU A 250 -11.97 -25.14 6.64
CA LEU A 250 -11.01 -25.95 7.38
C LEU A 250 -10.32 -25.11 8.45
N ASN A 251 -10.14 -25.67 9.62
CA ASN A 251 -9.90 -24.89 10.84
C ASN A 251 -8.47 -24.39 11.14
N PRO A 252 -7.37 -25.13 10.87
CA PRO A 252 -6.10 -24.92 11.59
C PRO A 252 -5.28 -23.72 11.11
N ASN A 253 -5.39 -23.33 9.84
CA ASN A 253 -4.51 -22.32 9.26
C ASN A 253 -5.00 -20.88 9.49
N GLY A 254 -4.07 -19.93 9.47
CA GLY A 254 -4.35 -18.49 9.56
C GLY A 254 -4.85 -17.92 8.24
N ALA A 255 -5.63 -16.85 8.31
CA ALA A 255 -6.12 -16.13 7.13
C ALA A 255 -4.99 -15.36 6.43
N LYS A 256 -5.00 -15.41 5.10
CA LYS A 256 -4.28 -14.47 4.24
C LYS A 256 -4.86 -13.07 4.45
N ALA A 257 -4.15 -12.04 3.99
CA ALA A 257 -4.62 -10.66 4.04
C ALA A 257 -5.30 -10.22 2.74
N GLU A 258 -5.84 -9.01 2.73
CA GLU A 258 -6.34 -8.36 1.52
C GLU A 258 -5.20 -7.69 0.74
N GLY A 259 -5.31 -7.69 -0.60
CA GLY A 259 -4.34 -7.06 -1.48
C GLY A 259 -4.84 -6.92 -2.92
N ILE A 260 -3.92 -6.62 -3.84
CA ILE A 260 -4.23 -6.37 -5.26
C ILE A 260 -4.82 -7.57 -6.00
N ALA A 261 -4.69 -8.78 -5.44
CA ALA A 261 -5.19 -10.02 -6.03
C ALA A 261 -6.59 -10.41 -5.52
N GLY A 262 -7.13 -9.71 -4.52
CA GLY A 262 -8.45 -10.02 -3.96
C GLY A 262 -8.55 -9.77 -2.46
N THR A 263 -9.65 -10.25 -1.88
CA THR A 263 -10.04 -10.05 -0.49
C THR A 263 -10.40 -11.41 0.10
N PRO A 264 -9.77 -11.85 1.20
CA PRO A 264 -10.12 -13.12 1.84
C PRO A 264 -11.44 -13.01 2.61
N ILE A 265 -12.02 -14.16 2.98
CA ILE A 265 -13.25 -14.22 3.76
C ILE A 265 -13.14 -13.50 5.11
N LEU A 266 -12.01 -13.61 5.81
CA LEU A 266 -11.79 -13.04 7.13
C LEU A 266 -10.74 -11.93 7.03
N VAL A 267 -11.13 -10.72 7.36
CA VAL A 267 -10.26 -9.53 7.34
C VAL A 267 -10.27 -8.82 8.69
N TYR A 268 -9.18 -8.16 9.05
CA TYR A 268 -9.10 -7.23 10.15
C TYR A 268 -9.06 -5.80 9.62
N ASP A 269 -10.09 -5.01 9.94
CA ASP A 269 -10.28 -3.66 9.41
C ASP A 269 -9.54 -2.56 10.19
N GLY A 270 -8.73 -2.96 11.18
CA GLY A 270 -8.06 -2.03 12.09
C GLY A 270 -8.79 -1.89 13.44
N ALA A 271 -10.02 -2.37 13.55
CA ALA A 271 -10.81 -2.37 14.78
C ALA A 271 -11.36 -3.76 15.12
N ALA A 272 -11.86 -4.51 14.14
CA ALA A 272 -12.52 -5.79 14.34
C ALA A 272 -12.19 -6.78 13.21
N VAL A 273 -12.39 -8.07 13.50
CA VAL A 273 -12.42 -9.11 12.48
C VAL A 273 -13.80 -9.10 11.82
N VAL A 274 -13.82 -9.00 10.50
CA VAL A 274 -15.03 -8.96 9.66
C VAL A 274 -15.04 -10.17 8.76
N ASP A 275 -16.17 -10.86 8.72
CA ASP A 275 -16.46 -11.92 7.75
C ASP A 275 -17.13 -11.30 6.52
N THR A 276 -16.52 -11.45 5.35
CA THR A 276 -17.02 -10.92 4.08
C THR A 276 -18.06 -11.84 3.43
N GLY A 277 -18.26 -13.04 3.97
CA GLY A 277 -19.25 -14.03 3.55
C GLY A 277 -18.88 -14.84 2.31
N ILE A 278 -17.69 -14.63 1.72
CA ILE A 278 -17.26 -15.24 0.46
C ILE A 278 -15.79 -15.67 0.57
N GLU A 279 -15.49 -16.90 0.13
CA GLU A 279 -14.11 -17.35 -0.12
C GLU A 279 -13.56 -16.59 -1.33
N GLY A 280 -12.60 -15.69 -1.09
CA GLY A 280 -12.30 -14.63 -2.06
C GLY A 280 -11.00 -14.78 -2.83
N TYR A 281 -10.10 -15.67 -2.42
CA TYR A 281 -9.00 -16.18 -3.22
C TYR A 281 -9.34 -17.53 -3.85
N PRO A 282 -8.91 -17.77 -5.10
CA PRO A 282 -9.16 -19.03 -5.79
C PRO A 282 -8.66 -20.21 -4.96
N ASN A 283 -9.57 -21.13 -4.63
CA ASN A 283 -9.30 -22.38 -3.94
C ASN A 283 -8.75 -22.26 -2.50
N GLY A 284 -8.75 -21.07 -1.86
CA GLY A 284 -8.47 -20.95 -0.42
C GLY A 284 -7.85 -19.63 0.06
N ASP A 285 -8.39 -19.13 1.16
CA ASP A 285 -8.07 -17.87 1.85
C ASP A 285 -7.12 -18.05 3.03
N MET A 286 -6.72 -19.27 3.35
CA MET A 286 -5.93 -19.59 4.53
C MET A 286 -4.54 -20.12 4.15
N ALA A 287 -3.66 -20.32 5.14
CA ALA A 287 -2.31 -20.89 5.00
C ALA A 287 -1.28 -19.95 4.33
N ARG A 288 -0.03 -20.44 4.21
CA ARG A 288 1.19 -19.62 4.07
C ARG A 288 1.44 -18.89 2.77
N GLY A 289 0.84 -19.30 1.65
CA GLY A 289 1.02 -18.65 0.37
C GLY A 289 0.54 -17.19 0.38
N ALA A 290 1.30 -16.27 -0.20
CA ALA A 290 1.00 -14.84 -0.13
C ALA A 290 0.52 -14.28 -1.48
N PRO A 291 -0.79 -13.94 -1.63
CA PRO A 291 -1.35 -13.53 -2.91
C PRO A 291 -1.09 -12.06 -3.19
N GLY A 292 -0.43 -11.77 -4.32
CA GLY A 292 -0.10 -10.42 -4.72
C GLY A 292 0.82 -9.72 -3.71
N ASN A 293 0.39 -8.55 -3.25
CA ASN A 293 1.07 -7.80 -2.20
C ASN A 293 0.49 -8.07 -0.79
N ALA A 294 -0.46 -9.00 -0.63
CA ALA A 294 -0.99 -9.38 0.68
C ALA A 294 -0.06 -10.36 1.40
N GLY A 295 0.02 -10.27 2.73
CA GLY A 295 0.71 -11.28 3.55
C GLY A 295 -0.05 -12.61 3.58
N GLY A 296 0.70 -13.71 3.56
CA GLY A 296 0.16 -15.06 3.78
C GLY A 296 -0.18 -15.30 5.25
N GLY A 297 -1.16 -16.15 5.53
CA GLY A 297 -1.46 -16.57 6.90
C GLY A 297 -0.42 -17.56 7.44
N GLY A 298 -0.45 -17.91 8.72
CA GLY A 298 0.35 -19.03 9.24
C GLY A 298 -0.20 -20.39 8.79
N SER A 299 0.67 -21.39 8.61
CA SER A 299 0.25 -22.80 8.51
C SER A 299 0.64 -23.52 9.80
N ASP A 300 -0.28 -24.31 10.35
CA ASP A 300 -0.03 -25.01 11.62
C ASP A 300 0.94 -26.18 11.41
N GLY A 301 1.84 -26.43 12.38
CA GLY A 301 2.83 -27.51 12.32
C GLY A 301 2.21 -28.91 12.41
N ARG A 302 1.06 -29.02 13.09
CA ARG A 302 0.28 -30.24 13.29
C ARG A 302 -1.21 -29.95 13.02
N PRO A 303 -1.61 -29.78 11.75
CA PRO A 303 -2.95 -29.32 11.38
C PRO A 303 -4.10 -30.16 11.93
N SER A 304 -3.89 -31.46 12.20
CA SER A 304 -4.89 -32.35 12.78
C SER A 304 -5.39 -31.91 14.15
N ASP A 305 -4.54 -31.22 14.91
CA ASP A 305 -4.82 -30.79 16.29
C ASP A 305 -4.78 -29.26 16.46
N ASN A 306 -4.18 -28.53 15.50
CA ASN A 306 -3.98 -27.07 15.52
C ASN A 306 -3.25 -26.62 16.79
N ASP A 307 -2.16 -27.27 17.15
CA ASP A 307 -1.40 -27.02 18.36
C ASP A 307 0.07 -26.82 18.07
N GLU A 308 0.44 -26.30 16.91
CA GLU A 308 1.83 -25.96 16.59
C GLU A 308 1.87 -24.64 15.82
N ASN A 309 1.55 -23.56 16.54
CA ASN A 309 1.16 -22.32 15.91
C ASN A 309 2.34 -21.52 15.33
N SER A 310 2.18 -21.00 14.10
CA SER A 310 3.14 -20.17 13.37
C SER A 310 2.62 -18.75 13.11
N GLY A 311 3.54 -17.82 12.86
CA GLY A 311 3.21 -16.41 12.64
C GLY A 311 2.72 -16.10 11.23
N GLY A 312 1.97 -15.02 11.06
CA GLY A 312 1.55 -14.49 9.75
C GLY A 312 2.64 -13.66 9.06
N GLY A 313 2.63 -13.64 7.72
CA GLY A 313 3.55 -12.85 6.91
C GLY A 313 3.14 -11.38 6.81
N GLY A 314 4.10 -10.48 6.65
CA GLY A 314 3.83 -9.06 6.45
C GLY A 314 3.30 -8.74 5.05
N GLY A 315 2.55 -7.65 4.90
CA GLY A 315 2.11 -7.14 3.59
C GLY A 315 3.26 -6.51 2.80
N GLY A 316 3.11 -6.38 1.48
CA GLY A 316 4.05 -5.74 0.57
C GLY A 316 3.52 -4.44 -0.08
N ASN A 317 4.43 -3.58 -0.49
CA ASN A 317 4.20 -2.45 -1.40
C ASN A 317 5.51 -2.07 -2.12
N GLY A 318 6.11 -0.90 -1.89
CA GLY A 318 7.41 -0.57 -2.50
C GLY A 318 8.52 -1.54 -2.11
N GLY A 319 8.44 -2.13 -0.91
CA GLY A 319 9.24 -3.26 -0.44
C GLY A 319 8.38 -4.50 -0.16
N ALA A 320 9.03 -5.66 -0.13
CA ALA A 320 8.38 -6.93 0.20
C ALA A 320 8.12 -7.04 1.71
N GLY A 321 7.05 -7.74 2.09
CA GLY A 321 6.80 -8.11 3.49
C GLY A 321 7.79 -9.17 3.99
N GLY A 322 7.94 -9.24 5.31
CA GLY A 322 8.73 -10.24 6.00
C GLY A 322 7.93 -11.52 6.25
N GLN A 323 8.63 -12.64 6.34
CA GLN A 323 8.07 -13.94 6.69
C GLN A 323 7.67 -14.00 8.19
N GLY A 324 6.60 -14.73 8.49
CA GLY A 324 6.19 -15.05 9.85
C GLY A 324 7.09 -16.10 10.52
N GLY A 325 7.05 -16.17 11.85
CA GLY A 325 7.90 -17.06 12.64
C GLY A 325 7.51 -18.53 12.59
N PHE A 326 8.42 -19.36 13.07
CA PHE A 326 8.31 -20.82 13.07
C PHE A 326 7.19 -21.34 13.97
N THR A 327 6.78 -22.58 13.73
CA THR A 327 5.77 -23.26 14.55
C THR A 327 6.25 -23.44 15.99
N TRP A 328 5.34 -23.31 16.94
CA TRP A 328 5.57 -23.84 18.27
C TRP A 328 5.74 -25.38 18.22
N ASN A 329 6.49 -25.87 19.21
CA ASN A 329 7.02 -27.23 19.41
C ASN A 329 7.98 -27.73 18.33
N THR A 330 7.52 -27.95 17.08
CA THR A 330 8.34 -28.62 16.05
C THR A 330 9.37 -27.72 15.37
N ILE A 331 9.28 -26.39 15.54
CA ILE A 331 10.22 -25.41 14.98
C ILE A 331 10.30 -25.54 13.45
N LEU A 332 9.16 -25.76 12.80
CA LEU A 332 9.06 -25.85 11.35
C LEU A 332 8.92 -24.44 10.76
N ASP A 333 9.58 -24.24 9.63
CA ASP A 333 9.39 -23.02 8.85
C ASP A 333 8.05 -23.06 8.08
N ARG A 334 6.97 -22.70 8.79
CA ARG A 334 5.57 -22.68 8.31
C ARG A 334 4.87 -21.35 8.55
N GLY A 335 5.63 -20.32 8.94
CA GLY A 335 5.11 -18.97 9.02
C GLY A 335 4.62 -18.49 7.64
N GLY A 336 3.67 -17.56 7.66
CA GLY A 336 3.15 -16.96 6.44
C GLY A 336 4.23 -16.26 5.65
N HIS A 337 4.18 -16.42 4.33
CA HIS A 337 5.09 -15.72 3.45
C HIS A 337 4.75 -14.23 3.38
N GLY A 338 5.77 -13.39 3.20
CA GLY A 338 5.59 -11.96 3.02
C GLY A 338 5.01 -11.64 1.64
N GLY A 339 4.09 -10.66 1.59
CA GLY A 339 3.55 -10.14 0.34
C GLY A 339 4.65 -9.57 -0.56
N ALA A 340 4.51 -9.74 -1.87
CA ALA A 340 5.50 -9.29 -2.83
C ALA A 340 5.58 -7.76 -2.92
N ALA A 341 6.76 -7.25 -3.26
CA ALA A 341 6.93 -5.84 -3.58
C ALA A 341 6.24 -5.50 -4.91
N PHE A 342 5.40 -4.45 -4.95
CA PHE A 342 4.80 -3.88 -6.15
C PHE A 342 5.82 -3.10 -6.98
N SER A 343 6.65 -3.84 -7.72
CA SER A 343 7.76 -3.30 -8.54
C SER A 343 7.32 -2.44 -9.73
N LEU A 344 6.01 -2.37 -10.00
CA LEU A 344 5.41 -1.58 -11.09
C LEU A 344 5.04 -0.16 -10.65
N ALA A 345 5.29 0.20 -9.40
CA ALA A 345 4.99 1.52 -8.87
C ALA A 345 5.64 2.62 -9.72
N ALA A 346 4.82 3.54 -10.21
CA ALA A 346 5.20 4.63 -11.06
C ALA A 346 4.22 5.80 -10.86
N PRO A 347 4.53 7.02 -11.33
CA PRO A 347 3.61 8.14 -11.19
C PRO A 347 2.21 7.82 -11.69
N ASP A 348 2.05 7.02 -12.74
CA ASP A 348 0.79 6.59 -13.36
C ASP A 348 0.22 5.26 -12.84
N ARG A 349 0.89 4.62 -11.87
CA ARG A 349 0.47 3.32 -11.35
C ARG A 349 0.87 3.13 -9.88
N LEU A 350 -0.09 3.15 -8.98
CA LEU A 350 0.13 3.07 -7.53
C LEU A 350 -0.94 2.21 -6.86
N VAL A 351 -0.57 1.57 -5.75
CA VAL A 351 -1.46 0.67 -4.99
C VAL A 351 -1.49 1.07 -3.52
N LEU A 352 -2.53 0.62 -2.81
CA LEU A 352 -2.55 0.66 -1.34
C LEU A 352 -1.49 -0.28 -0.77
N GLY A 353 -1.05 -0.03 0.47
CA GLY A 353 -0.26 -1.01 1.21
C GLY A 353 -1.07 -2.29 1.41
N GLY A 354 -0.44 -3.45 1.16
CA GLY A 354 -1.05 -4.76 1.43
C GLY A 354 -1.22 -5.01 2.93
N GLY A 355 -2.27 -5.74 3.31
CA GLY A 355 -2.44 -6.17 4.69
C GLY A 355 -1.43 -7.25 5.09
N GLY A 356 -1.13 -7.35 6.38
CA GLY A 356 -0.40 -8.50 6.95
C GLY A 356 -1.33 -9.69 7.16
N GLY A 357 -0.83 -10.91 7.02
CA GLY A 357 -1.58 -12.14 7.25
C GLY A 357 -1.72 -12.48 8.73
N ALA A 358 -2.71 -13.31 9.07
CA ALA A 358 -2.95 -13.76 10.43
C ALA A 358 -2.05 -14.93 10.81
N GLY A 359 -1.63 -15.01 12.07
CA GLY A 359 -1.03 -16.22 12.63
C GLY A 359 -2.08 -17.31 12.88
N THR A 360 -1.63 -18.55 13.07
CA THR A 360 -2.50 -19.64 13.55
C THR A 360 -2.73 -19.49 15.05
N ARG A 361 -3.91 -19.86 15.54
CA ARG A 361 -4.32 -19.62 16.93
C ARG A 361 -5.24 -20.72 17.44
N ASN A 362 -4.98 -21.21 18.65
CA ASN A 362 -5.84 -22.19 19.32
C ASN A 362 -6.17 -21.85 20.78
N ASN A 363 -5.37 -21.04 21.48
CA ASN A 363 -5.39 -21.02 22.94
C ASN A 363 -5.41 -19.63 23.60
N THR A 364 -5.37 -18.52 22.87
CA THR A 364 -5.46 -17.16 23.45
C THR A 364 -6.92 -16.77 23.73
N PRO A 365 -7.49 -16.90 24.94
CA PRO A 365 -8.85 -16.42 25.23
C PRO A 365 -8.90 -14.89 25.37
N GLY A 366 -10.08 -14.30 25.23
CA GLY A 366 -10.36 -12.92 25.68
C GLY A 366 -9.91 -11.77 24.77
N ILE A 367 -9.09 -12.03 23.74
CA ILE A 367 -8.73 -11.02 22.72
C ILE A 367 -9.37 -11.41 21.39
N ALA A 368 -10.49 -10.77 21.02
CA ALA A 368 -11.27 -11.16 19.85
C ALA A 368 -10.43 -11.16 18.55
N ALA A 369 -9.64 -10.11 18.33
CA ALA A 369 -8.82 -9.95 17.13
C ALA A 369 -7.39 -10.49 17.25
N ALA A 370 -7.01 -11.20 18.33
CA ALA A 370 -5.65 -11.72 18.47
C ALA A 370 -5.24 -12.59 17.28
N SER A 371 -3.95 -12.50 16.94
CA SER A 371 -3.32 -13.10 15.77
C SER A 371 -3.69 -12.48 14.43
N SER A 372 -4.57 -11.47 14.37
CA SER A 372 -4.87 -10.77 13.11
C SER A 372 -3.66 -10.02 12.60
N GLY A 373 -3.50 -9.95 11.28
CA GLY A 373 -2.47 -9.12 10.69
C GLY A 373 -2.83 -7.63 10.67
N GLY A 374 -1.84 -6.78 10.46
CA GLY A 374 -1.98 -5.34 10.43
C GLY A 374 -2.57 -4.82 9.11
N VAL A 375 -3.29 -3.71 9.19
CA VAL A 375 -3.82 -2.98 8.04
C VAL A 375 -2.71 -2.26 7.27
N GLY A 376 -2.76 -2.23 5.94
CA GLY A 376 -1.80 -1.50 5.11
C GLY A 376 -2.01 0.02 5.14
N GLY A 377 -1.02 0.78 4.68
CA GLY A 377 -1.11 2.24 4.55
C GLY A 377 -1.96 2.68 3.35
N GLY A 378 -2.64 3.82 3.49
CA GLY A 378 -3.44 4.42 2.42
C GLY A 378 -2.61 5.06 1.30
N LEU A 379 -3.29 5.73 0.37
CA LEU A 379 -2.70 6.37 -0.78
C LEU A 379 -3.00 7.87 -0.78
N VAL A 380 -1.97 8.71 -0.94
CA VAL A 380 -2.08 10.17 -1.00
C VAL A 380 -1.71 10.63 -2.41
N MET A 381 -2.58 11.42 -3.04
CA MET A 381 -2.37 12.03 -4.35
C MET A 381 -2.67 13.52 -4.28
N ILE A 382 -1.64 14.35 -4.36
CA ILE A 382 -1.75 15.80 -4.26
C ILE A 382 -1.11 16.44 -5.47
N ARG A 383 -1.88 17.28 -6.16
CA ARG A 383 -1.38 18.18 -7.20
C ARG A 383 -1.57 19.62 -6.74
N THR A 384 -0.54 20.45 -6.83
CA THR A 384 -0.62 21.85 -6.44
C THR A 384 0.16 22.78 -7.37
N GLY A 385 -0.28 24.04 -7.50
CA GLY A 385 0.51 25.10 -8.10
C GLY A 385 1.78 25.35 -7.31
N THR A 386 1.65 25.71 -6.03
CA THR A 386 2.78 26.03 -5.14
C THR A 386 2.69 25.24 -3.85
N LEU A 387 3.78 24.57 -3.48
CA LEU A 387 3.95 23.91 -2.18
C LEU A 387 4.80 24.80 -1.25
N SER A 388 4.28 25.10 -0.05
CA SER A 388 4.97 25.93 0.96
C SER A 388 4.79 25.36 2.37
N GLY A 389 5.39 26.03 3.37
CA GLY A 389 5.18 25.71 4.79
C GLY A 389 5.99 24.53 5.33
N THR A 390 5.55 24.01 6.49
CA THR A 390 6.19 22.90 7.20
C THR A 390 5.17 21.85 7.60
N GLY A 391 5.40 20.58 7.26
CA GLY A 391 4.48 19.53 7.65
C GLY A 391 4.95 18.11 7.36
N THR A 392 4.09 17.16 7.73
CA THR A 392 4.30 15.74 7.51
C THR A 392 3.14 15.13 6.71
N ILE A 393 3.46 14.22 5.81
CA ILE A 393 2.49 13.34 5.15
C ILE A 393 2.86 11.90 5.48
N SER A 394 1.94 11.14 6.06
CA SER A 394 2.18 9.78 6.55
C SER A 394 1.17 8.79 5.97
N ALA A 395 1.69 7.68 5.45
CA ALA A 395 0.95 6.55 4.90
C ALA A 395 1.54 5.23 5.41
N ASN A 396 1.84 5.13 6.71
CA ASN A 396 2.44 3.96 7.32
C ASN A 396 1.45 2.79 7.43
N GLY A 397 1.97 1.57 7.41
CA GLY A 397 1.21 0.37 7.75
C GLY A 397 0.99 0.23 9.26
N GLY A 398 -0.05 -0.50 9.65
CA GLY A 398 -0.37 -0.86 11.03
C GLY A 398 0.33 -2.16 11.45
N SER A 399 0.58 -2.28 12.75
CA SER A 399 1.13 -3.52 13.33
C SER A 399 0.08 -4.63 13.38
N GLY A 400 0.53 -5.89 13.41
CA GLY A 400 -0.35 -7.02 13.72
C GLY A 400 -0.93 -6.95 15.13
N VAL A 401 -1.98 -7.74 15.38
CA VAL A 401 -2.62 -7.83 16.70
C VAL A 401 -1.95 -8.93 17.52
N VAL A 402 -1.44 -8.53 18.68
CA VAL A 402 -0.69 -9.39 19.62
C VAL A 402 -1.60 -10.45 20.26
N PRO A 403 -1.26 -11.75 20.12
CA PRO A 403 -1.83 -12.81 20.97
C PRO A 403 -1.07 -12.95 22.30
N ASP A 404 -1.53 -13.84 23.19
CA ASP A 404 -0.75 -14.25 24.35
C ASP A 404 0.31 -15.27 23.90
N ASN A 405 -0.06 -16.55 23.73
CA ASN A 405 0.86 -17.62 23.39
C ASN A 405 0.46 -18.38 22.11
N ASP A 406 0.13 -17.65 21.07
CA ASP A 406 -0.21 -18.19 19.76
C ASP A 406 0.68 -17.59 18.65
N GLY A 407 0.48 -18.04 17.41
CA GLY A 407 1.08 -17.41 16.25
C GLY A 407 0.59 -15.97 16.11
N SER A 408 1.51 -15.02 15.97
CA SER A 408 1.16 -13.59 15.89
C SER A 408 0.93 -13.12 14.46
N GLY A 409 0.12 -12.07 14.27
CA GLY A 409 -0.15 -11.51 12.95
C GLY A 409 1.01 -10.70 12.37
N GLY A 410 1.17 -10.73 11.05
CA GLY A 410 2.15 -9.92 10.33
C GLY A 410 1.78 -8.45 10.26
N GLY A 411 2.75 -7.56 10.04
CA GLY A 411 2.52 -6.12 9.86
C GLY A 411 2.01 -5.76 8.47
N GLY A 412 1.16 -4.73 8.38
CA GLY A 412 0.71 -4.18 7.10
C GLY A 412 1.80 -3.37 6.40
N ALA A 413 1.80 -3.31 5.07
CA ALA A 413 2.78 -2.53 4.33
C ALA A 413 2.56 -1.02 4.44
N GLY A 414 3.61 -0.23 4.21
CA GLY A 414 3.46 1.19 3.91
C GLY A 414 2.63 1.41 2.63
N GLY A 415 1.94 2.54 2.59
CA GLY A 415 1.10 2.98 1.49
C GLY A 415 1.87 3.71 0.38
N SER A 416 1.18 4.53 -0.40
CA SER A 416 1.77 5.25 -1.52
C SER A 416 1.53 6.76 -1.40
N VAL A 417 2.54 7.57 -1.72
CA VAL A 417 2.42 9.03 -1.72
C VAL A 417 2.90 9.58 -3.07
N LEU A 418 2.03 10.29 -3.77
CA LEU A 418 2.34 11.08 -4.96
C LEU A 418 2.03 12.56 -4.67
N LEU A 419 3.08 13.38 -4.60
CA LEU A 419 2.94 14.83 -4.39
C LEU A 419 3.68 15.57 -5.51
N THR A 420 2.93 16.31 -6.30
CA THR A 420 3.45 17.12 -7.40
C THR A 420 3.11 18.58 -7.20
N ALA A 421 4.12 19.44 -7.32
CA ALA A 421 3.97 20.89 -7.34
C ALA A 421 4.66 21.51 -8.56
N GLN A 422 4.09 22.59 -9.11
CA GLN A 422 4.77 23.39 -10.15
C GLN A 422 5.90 24.23 -9.55
N THR A 423 5.64 24.83 -8.38
CA THR A 423 6.63 25.55 -7.56
C THR A 423 6.83 24.81 -6.25
N TRP A 424 8.07 24.35 -6.02
CA TRP A 424 8.44 23.58 -4.83
C TRP A 424 9.23 24.45 -3.84
N SER A 425 8.56 24.91 -2.78
CA SER A 425 9.13 25.82 -1.78
C SER A 425 8.77 25.50 -0.31
N PRO A 426 8.70 24.23 0.13
CA PRO A 426 8.48 23.94 1.54
C PRO A 426 9.70 24.38 2.37
N ALA A 427 9.45 24.86 3.59
CA ALA A 427 10.49 25.07 4.60
C ALA A 427 10.99 23.71 5.11
N SER A 428 10.08 22.78 5.39
CA SER A 428 10.40 21.36 5.53
C SER A 428 9.21 20.45 5.24
N LEU A 429 9.46 19.35 4.54
CA LEU A 429 8.48 18.30 4.30
C LEU A 429 9.02 16.96 4.81
N THR A 430 8.27 16.29 5.67
CA THR A 430 8.54 14.88 6.02
C THR A 430 7.50 14.00 5.35
N VAL A 431 7.94 12.95 4.65
CA VAL A 431 7.02 11.96 4.07
C VAL A 431 7.39 10.57 4.57
N SER A 432 6.42 9.87 5.15
CA SER A 432 6.60 8.54 5.74
C SER A 432 5.65 7.54 5.10
N ALA A 433 6.20 6.41 4.65
CA ALA A 433 5.45 5.26 4.17
C ALA A 433 6.15 3.99 4.69
N VAL A 434 6.23 3.87 6.00
CA VAL A 434 6.93 2.78 6.71
C VAL A 434 5.99 1.59 6.87
N GLY A 435 6.52 0.38 6.73
CA GLY A 435 5.77 -0.84 7.04
C GLY A 435 5.50 -1.01 8.54
N GLY A 436 4.34 -1.56 8.89
CA GLY A 436 3.98 -1.88 10.26
C GLY A 436 4.80 -3.04 10.83
N ALA A 437 4.97 -3.08 12.15
CA ALA A 437 5.70 -4.17 12.80
C ALA A 437 4.88 -5.48 12.78
N GLY A 438 5.56 -6.61 12.65
CA GLY A 438 4.97 -7.90 12.99
C GLY A 438 4.65 -7.94 14.48
N ALA A 439 3.55 -8.57 14.86
CA ALA A 439 3.17 -8.66 16.27
C ALA A 439 4.11 -9.60 17.04
N ASP A 440 4.40 -9.22 18.28
CA ASP A 440 5.07 -10.07 19.26
C ASP A 440 4.11 -11.16 19.79
N ASN A 441 4.64 -12.16 20.49
CA ASN A 441 3.88 -13.04 21.38
C ASN A 441 4.58 -13.12 22.74
N TRP A 442 3.83 -13.62 23.73
CA TRP A 442 4.19 -13.75 25.14
C TRP A 442 4.47 -12.41 25.83
N VAL A 443 3.81 -11.32 25.44
CA VAL A 443 4.16 -9.96 25.86
C VAL A 443 4.09 -9.70 27.38
N LEU A 444 3.53 -10.63 28.16
CA LEU A 444 3.47 -10.58 29.62
C LEU A 444 4.63 -11.34 30.30
N GLN A 445 5.42 -12.11 29.54
CA GLN A 445 6.50 -12.96 30.02
C GLN A 445 7.85 -12.34 29.64
N PRO A 446 8.74 -12.10 30.62
CA PRO A 446 10.02 -11.48 30.35
C PRO A 446 11.00 -12.43 29.64
N PRO A 447 11.99 -11.90 28.92
CA PRO A 447 13.11 -12.69 28.39
C PRO A 447 13.81 -13.52 29.47
N GLY A 448 14.17 -14.76 29.17
CA GLY A 448 14.83 -15.68 30.10
C GLY A 448 13.87 -16.51 30.97
N THR A 449 12.57 -16.54 30.63
CA THR A 449 11.58 -17.32 31.39
C THR A 449 11.86 -18.83 31.22
N PRO A 450 11.95 -19.64 32.30
CA PRO A 450 12.27 -21.06 32.20
C PRO A 450 11.37 -21.83 31.24
N GLY A 451 11.97 -22.64 30.36
CA GLY A 451 11.26 -23.44 29.36
C GLY A 451 11.14 -22.80 27.96
N GLU A 452 11.62 -21.57 27.78
CA GLU A 452 11.61 -20.83 26.50
C GLU A 452 12.27 -21.56 25.30
N PHE A 453 13.32 -22.34 25.57
CA PHE A 453 14.07 -23.11 24.57
C PHE A 453 13.66 -24.59 24.55
N THR A 454 12.69 -25.00 25.37
CA THR A 454 12.26 -26.40 25.49
C THR A 454 11.03 -26.63 24.60
N PRO A 455 11.12 -27.44 23.53
CA PRO A 455 9.95 -27.88 22.78
C PRO A 455 8.88 -28.48 23.70
N GLY A 456 7.63 -28.03 23.59
CA GLY A 456 6.54 -28.45 24.46
C GLY A 456 6.54 -27.84 25.87
N GLY A 457 7.50 -26.96 26.19
CA GLY A 457 7.56 -26.26 27.47
C GLY A 457 6.46 -25.20 27.62
N ALA A 458 6.04 -24.94 28.87
CA ALA A 458 4.95 -24.00 29.19
C ALA A 458 5.21 -22.55 28.75
N ASN A 459 6.48 -22.17 28.53
CA ASN A 459 6.89 -20.83 28.09
C ASN A 459 7.65 -20.88 26.75
N ALA A 460 7.53 -22.00 26.02
CA ALA A 460 8.21 -22.19 24.75
C ALA A 460 7.83 -21.11 23.74
N ARG A 461 8.76 -20.78 22.84
CA ARG A 461 8.55 -19.76 21.80
C ARG A 461 7.47 -20.17 20.80
N HIS A 462 6.63 -19.22 20.40
CA HIS A 462 5.63 -19.34 19.32
C HIS A 462 6.02 -18.42 18.15
N GLY A 463 5.55 -18.69 16.94
CA GLY A 463 5.92 -17.89 15.76
C GLY A 463 5.39 -16.45 15.83
N PRO A 464 6.25 -15.41 15.96
CA PRO A 464 5.79 -14.03 15.90
C PRO A 464 5.54 -13.59 14.45
N GLY A 465 4.96 -12.40 14.25
CA GLY A 465 4.61 -11.90 12.93
C GLY A 465 5.79 -11.39 12.11
N GLY A 466 5.73 -11.52 10.79
CA GLY A 466 6.65 -10.85 9.87
C GLY A 466 6.37 -9.34 9.75
N GLY A 467 7.40 -8.52 9.55
CA GLY A 467 7.23 -7.07 9.38
C GLY A 467 6.66 -6.68 8.01
N GLY A 468 5.87 -5.62 7.92
CA GLY A 468 5.33 -5.11 6.65
C GLY A 468 6.40 -4.44 5.78
N GLY A 469 6.28 -4.52 4.46
CA GLY A 469 7.19 -3.85 3.53
C GLY A 469 7.03 -2.33 3.54
N GLY A 470 8.09 -1.61 3.18
CA GLY A 470 8.04 -0.17 2.95
C GLY A 470 7.11 0.21 1.79
N GLY A 471 6.56 1.40 1.84
CA GLY A 471 5.67 1.99 0.84
C GLY A 471 6.40 2.75 -0.27
N VAL A 472 5.65 3.47 -1.09
CA VAL A 472 6.18 4.23 -2.24
C VAL A 472 6.04 5.73 -1.99
N ILE A 473 7.07 6.52 -2.26
CA ILE A 473 7.03 7.99 -2.20
C ILE A 473 7.56 8.56 -3.52
N LEU A 474 6.72 9.32 -4.21
CA LEU A 474 7.00 10.00 -5.48
C LEU A 474 6.74 11.50 -5.31
N LEU A 475 7.79 12.30 -5.39
CA LEU A 475 7.74 13.75 -5.27
C LEU A 475 8.23 14.40 -6.57
N SER A 476 7.63 15.51 -7.00
CA SER A 476 8.15 16.26 -8.15
C SER A 476 9.48 16.95 -7.88
N SER A 477 9.86 17.11 -6.61
CA SER A 477 11.18 17.56 -6.15
C SER A 477 11.46 17.00 -4.75
N ALA A 478 12.74 16.87 -4.39
CA ALA A 478 13.19 16.41 -3.07
C ALA A 478 13.76 17.55 -2.21
N ALA A 479 13.74 18.80 -2.68
CA ALA A 479 14.29 19.93 -1.93
C ALA A 479 13.56 20.10 -0.58
N SER A 480 14.34 20.34 0.48
CA SER A 480 13.83 20.48 1.86
C SER A 480 12.91 19.33 2.31
N SER A 481 13.11 18.13 1.77
CA SER A 481 12.25 16.96 2.02
C SER A 481 13.02 15.79 2.62
N THR A 482 12.44 15.17 3.66
CA THR A 482 12.93 13.92 4.25
C THR A 482 11.92 12.81 3.95
N THR A 483 12.39 11.67 3.43
CA THR A 483 11.53 10.53 3.11
C THR A 483 11.92 9.30 3.91
N ASN A 484 10.95 8.50 4.34
CA ASN A 484 11.16 7.24 5.04
C ASN A 484 10.26 6.14 4.45
N VAL A 485 10.90 5.12 3.88
CA VAL A 485 10.27 3.95 3.27
C VAL A 485 10.80 2.65 3.87
N ASN A 486 11.19 2.67 5.14
CA ASN A 486 11.66 1.47 5.82
C ASN A 486 10.57 0.39 5.90
N GLY A 487 10.99 -0.88 5.85
CA GLY A 487 10.11 -1.96 6.27
C GLY A 487 9.93 -1.96 7.78
N GLY A 488 8.85 -2.59 8.24
CA GLY A 488 8.56 -2.80 9.65
C GLY A 488 9.46 -3.89 10.25
N ALA A 489 9.66 -3.80 11.57
CA ALA A 489 10.41 -4.81 12.30
C ALA A 489 9.70 -6.17 12.32
N ALA A 490 10.47 -7.25 12.40
CA ALA A 490 9.95 -8.56 12.76
C ALA A 490 9.42 -8.53 14.19
N GLY A 491 8.33 -9.25 14.45
CA GLY A 491 7.89 -9.53 15.80
C GLY A 491 8.86 -10.45 16.54
N ARG A 492 8.67 -10.58 17.84
CA ARG A 492 9.49 -11.40 18.75
C ARG A 492 8.63 -12.26 19.66
N SER A 493 9.15 -13.44 19.99
CA SER A 493 8.78 -14.14 21.21
C SER A 493 9.53 -13.50 22.36
N THR A 494 8.82 -12.79 23.22
CA THR A 494 9.42 -12.04 24.35
C THR A 494 10.01 -12.94 25.41
N THR A 495 9.52 -14.17 25.59
CA THR A 495 10.11 -15.16 26.51
C THR A 495 11.60 -15.37 26.29
N ALA A 496 12.08 -15.19 25.05
CA ALA A 496 13.48 -15.27 24.63
C ALA A 496 14.05 -14.00 23.97
N GLY A 497 13.24 -12.96 23.81
CA GLY A 497 13.62 -11.75 23.06
C GLY A 497 14.06 -12.01 21.61
N SER A 498 13.62 -13.11 20.99
CA SER A 498 14.09 -13.57 19.69
C SER A 498 12.99 -13.48 18.63
N THR A 499 13.35 -13.32 17.35
CA THR A 499 12.35 -13.29 16.25
C THR A 499 11.80 -14.68 15.90
N PHE A 500 12.40 -15.75 16.42
CA PHE A 500 11.96 -17.14 16.21
C PHE A 500 11.59 -17.46 14.74
N GLY A 501 12.46 -17.05 13.81
CA GLY A 501 12.29 -17.25 12.37
C GLY A 501 11.60 -16.10 11.62
N ALA A 502 10.89 -15.20 12.31
CA ALA A 502 10.26 -14.06 11.67
C ALA A 502 11.28 -13.07 11.12
N GLN A 503 10.91 -12.42 10.01
CA GLN A 503 11.77 -11.50 9.27
C GLN A 503 11.16 -10.09 9.24
N ALA A 504 12.03 -9.08 9.19
CA ALA A 504 11.61 -7.70 8.97
C ALA A 504 11.14 -7.53 7.52
N GLY A 505 10.23 -6.59 7.30
CA GLY A 505 9.89 -6.16 5.95
C GLY A 505 11.06 -5.46 5.29
N ARG A 506 11.11 -5.49 3.96
CA ARG A 506 12.13 -4.78 3.20
C ARG A 506 11.73 -3.32 3.00
N PRO A 507 12.69 -2.38 2.99
CA PRO A 507 12.42 -1.03 2.52
C PRO A 507 12.05 -1.04 1.04
N ALA A 508 11.47 0.04 0.53
CA ALA A 508 11.26 0.15 -0.91
C ALA A 508 12.58 0.20 -1.68
N SER A 509 12.65 -0.50 -2.82
CA SER A 509 13.84 -0.43 -3.67
C SER A 509 13.97 0.99 -4.22
N SER A 510 15.04 1.70 -3.88
CA SER A 510 15.33 3.06 -4.35
C SER A 510 15.60 3.06 -5.87
N ARG A 511 14.55 3.19 -6.68
CA ARG A 511 14.73 3.63 -8.06
C ARG A 511 14.31 5.09 -8.18
N PRO A 512 15.23 6.05 -8.31
CA PRO A 512 14.85 7.37 -8.78
C PRO A 512 14.19 7.21 -10.16
N PRO A 513 13.13 7.96 -10.49
CA PRO A 513 12.49 7.86 -11.80
C PRO A 513 13.46 8.36 -12.88
N SER A 514 14.25 7.46 -13.46
CA SER A 514 15.13 7.76 -14.61
C SER A 514 14.55 7.28 -15.94
N ARG A 515 13.23 7.03 -16.02
CA ARG A 515 12.58 6.98 -17.32
C ARG A 515 12.22 8.42 -17.69
N PRO A 516 12.86 9.05 -18.70
CA PRO A 516 12.35 10.30 -19.21
C PRO A 516 10.91 10.03 -19.65
N ALA A 517 9.97 10.80 -19.09
CA ALA A 517 8.66 10.92 -19.70
C ALA A 517 8.91 11.20 -21.19
N ARG A 518 8.29 10.42 -22.08
CA ARG A 518 8.29 10.79 -23.51
C ARG A 518 7.77 12.21 -23.57
N SER A 519 8.60 13.12 -24.07
CA SER A 519 8.28 14.54 -24.23
C SER A 519 7.03 14.67 -25.11
N PRO A 520 5.90 15.18 -24.57
CA PRO A 520 4.80 15.68 -25.37
C PRO A 520 5.06 17.14 -25.75
N PRO A 521 4.47 17.65 -26.84
CA PRO A 521 4.72 19.00 -27.33
C PRO A 521 4.29 20.06 -26.31
N ALA A 522 5.08 21.12 -26.19
CA ALA A 522 4.81 22.26 -25.32
C ALA A 522 3.43 22.88 -25.64
N SER A 523 2.65 23.16 -24.59
CA SER A 523 1.53 24.10 -24.70
C SER A 523 2.09 25.52 -24.82
N PRO A 524 1.59 26.34 -25.76
CA PRO A 524 2.07 27.72 -25.90
C PRO A 524 1.61 28.53 -24.69
N ALA A 525 2.57 29.26 -24.10
CA ALA A 525 2.31 30.33 -23.16
C ALA A 525 1.26 31.30 -23.76
N HIS A 526 0.37 31.80 -22.91
CA HIS A 526 -0.45 32.96 -23.20
C HIS A 526 0.44 34.15 -23.58
N SER A 527 0.78 34.29 -24.86
CA SER A 527 1.12 35.56 -25.47
C SER A 527 -0.20 36.26 -25.78
N ALA A 528 -0.47 37.35 -25.05
CA ALA A 528 -1.47 38.33 -25.44
C ALA A 528 -1.26 38.69 -26.92
N PHE A 529 -2.25 38.38 -27.77
CA PHE A 529 -2.35 39.01 -29.08
C PHE A 529 -3.02 40.37 -28.92
N PRO A 530 -2.52 41.43 -29.58
CA PRO A 530 -3.12 42.75 -29.53
C PRO A 530 -4.48 42.75 -30.24
N LEU A 531 -5.40 43.52 -29.68
CA LEU A 531 -6.66 43.91 -30.29
C LEU A 531 -6.42 44.39 -31.74
N SER A 532 -7.10 43.75 -32.69
CA SER A 532 -7.25 44.32 -34.03
C SER A 532 -8.08 45.61 -33.92
N PRO A 533 -7.67 46.73 -34.53
CA PRO A 533 -8.47 47.96 -34.52
C PRO A 533 -9.74 47.77 -35.38
N PRO A 534 -10.84 48.46 -35.07
CA PRO A 534 -12.09 48.32 -35.81
C PRO A 534 -11.94 48.85 -37.25
N PRO A 535 -12.72 48.32 -38.21
CA PRO A 535 -12.66 48.75 -39.61
C PRO A 535 -13.04 50.23 -39.74
N ARG A 536 -12.24 50.99 -40.50
CA ARG A 536 -12.52 52.38 -40.86
C ARG A 536 -13.82 52.48 -41.69
N PRO A 537 -14.66 53.52 -41.47
CA PRO A 537 -15.80 53.77 -42.33
C PRO A 537 -15.34 54.26 -43.72
N PRO A 538 -16.12 53.99 -44.78
CA PRO A 538 -15.77 54.39 -46.14
C PRO A 538 -15.78 55.92 -46.30
N PRO A 539 -14.95 56.48 -47.21
CA PRO A 539 -14.84 57.91 -47.39
C PRO A 539 -16.14 58.50 -47.98
N ARG A 540 -16.63 59.56 -47.34
CA ARG A 540 -17.65 60.44 -47.90
C ARG A 540 -17.14 61.02 -49.22
N ARG A 541 -17.87 60.74 -50.30
CA ARG A 541 -17.82 61.58 -51.50
C ARG A 541 -18.85 62.70 -51.34
N GLY A 542 -18.36 63.93 -51.45
CA GLY A 542 -19.10 65.13 -51.85
C GLY A 542 -18.12 66.01 -52.61
N PRO A 543 -18.55 66.98 -53.44
CA PRO A 543 -19.90 67.51 -53.58
C PRO A 543 -20.78 66.77 -54.60
#